data_AF-A0A7R9AVM9-F1
#
_entry.id   AF-A0A7R9AVM9-F1
#
_cell.length_a   1.000
_cell.length_b   1.000
_cell.length_c   1.000
_cell.angle_alpha   90.00
_cell.angle_beta   90.00
_cell.angle_gamma   90.00
#
_symmetry.space_group_name_H-M   'P 1'
#
loop_
_entity.id
_entity.type
_entity.pdbx_description
1 polymer ?
#
loop_
_entity_poly.entity_id
_entity_poly.type
_entity_poly.pdbx_seq_one_letter_code
_entity_poly.pdbx_strand_id
1 'polypeptide(L)'
;TIKYLQDTPCTLQTPEMIHKFLKALEPYKLTKAEKLLLLNNPPKTPLEIQLVVQTFDKEQAVAITEANAAISCSGVSADLAYVKSNFGNLPGEITALEARDLPLVKAVKIMRGIEENLNQASGSVGTAIVDKFNRSIAAKPWIVEESEERLSDEQVEELLQLVHSCELIPNEAEPE
;
A
#
# COMPACT_ATOMS: atom_id res chain seq x y z
N THR A 1 12.72 6.74 53.69
CA THR A 1 12.55 7.31 52.34
C THR A 1 13.71 8.22 51.94
N ILE A 2 14.03 9.27 52.70
CA ILE A 2 15.16 10.17 52.39
C ILE A 2 16.51 9.42 52.37
N LYS A 3 16.76 8.53 53.35
CA LYS A 3 17.99 7.73 53.43
C LYS A 3 18.25 6.82 52.22
N TYR A 4 17.18 6.37 51.55
CA TYR A 4 17.28 5.53 50.33
C TYR A 4 17.63 6.37 49.09
N LEU A 5 17.16 7.62 49.05
CA LEU A 5 17.42 8.55 47.94
C LEU A 5 18.80 9.22 48.03
N GLN A 6 19.46 9.17 49.20
CA GLN A 6 20.80 9.72 49.38
C GLN A 6 21.87 8.96 48.58
N ASP A 7 21.64 7.66 48.38
CA ASP A 7 22.56 6.77 47.67
C ASP A 7 22.20 6.62 46.17
N THR A 8 21.13 7.28 45.70
CA THR A 8 20.72 7.27 44.28
C THR A 8 21.22 8.51 43.54
N PRO A 9 21.28 8.48 42.19
CA PRO A 9 21.69 9.64 41.39
C PRO A 9 20.80 10.88 41.55
N CYS A 10 19.65 10.74 42.21
CA CYS A 10 18.67 11.79 42.45
C CYS A 10 19.24 12.96 43.28
N THR A 11 20.30 12.75 44.07
CA THR A 11 20.97 13.82 44.83
C THR A 11 21.71 14.82 43.96
N LEU A 12 22.06 14.43 42.73
CA LEU A 12 22.78 15.25 41.76
C LEU A 12 21.86 15.89 40.70
N GLN A 13 20.55 15.60 40.75
CA GLN A 13 19.59 16.10 39.77
C GLN A 13 18.99 17.43 40.25
N THR A 14 19.16 18.49 39.46
CA THR A 14 18.44 19.76 39.67
C THR A 14 17.21 19.86 38.75
N PRO A 15 16.21 20.70 39.09
CA PRO A 15 15.04 20.92 38.23
C PRO A 15 15.41 21.32 36.80
N GLU A 16 16.46 22.12 36.63
CA GLU A 16 16.96 22.59 35.32
C GLU A 16 17.53 21.42 34.49
N MET A 17 18.28 20.52 35.14
CA MET A 17 18.83 19.33 34.50
C MET A 17 17.73 18.38 34.02
N ILE A 18 16.71 18.17 34.86
CA ILE A 18 15.55 17.34 34.52
C ILE A 18 14.79 17.95 33.34
N HIS A 19 14.56 19.26 33.35
CA HIS A 19 13.87 19.94 32.24
C HIS A 19 14.65 19.83 30.93
N LYS A 20 15.97 20.06 30.98
CA LYS A 20 16.85 19.90 29.80
C LYS A 20 16.85 18.46 29.29
N PHE A 21 16.86 17.48 30.18
CA PHE A 21 16.79 16.07 29.84
C PHE A 21 15.45 15.70 29.18
N LEU A 22 14.33 16.10 29.78
CA LEU A 22 12.99 15.87 29.21
C LEU A 22 12.83 16.52 27.84
N LYS A 23 13.39 17.71 27.64
CA LYS A 23 13.41 18.41 26.35
C LYS A 23 14.25 17.65 25.31
N ALA A 24 15.41 17.13 25.70
CA ALA A 24 16.24 16.29 24.82
C ALA A 24 15.57 14.96 24.45
N LEU A 25 14.63 14.49 25.28
CA LEU A 25 13.82 13.30 25.02
C LEU A 25 12.58 13.57 24.17
N GLU A 26 12.22 14.82 23.85
CA GLU A 26 11.05 15.15 23.01
C GLU A 26 11.02 14.49 21.63
N PRO A 27 12.15 14.37 20.89
CA PRO A 27 12.16 13.70 19.59
C PRO A 27 11.88 12.20 19.68
N TYR A 28 12.08 11.60 20.86
CA TYR A 28 11.86 10.19 21.10
C TYR A 28 10.45 10.01 21.67
N LYS A 29 9.62 9.23 20.99
CA LYS A 29 8.20 8.99 21.33
C LYS A 29 8.02 8.11 22.58
N LEU A 30 8.65 8.51 23.69
CA LEU A 30 8.66 7.78 24.95
C LEU A 30 7.45 8.14 25.83
N THR A 31 6.90 7.16 26.51
CA THR A 31 5.83 7.34 27.51
C THR A 31 6.36 8.02 28.76
N LYS A 32 5.46 8.53 29.61
CA LYS A 32 5.84 9.12 30.91
C LYS A 32 6.58 8.11 31.81
N ALA A 33 6.20 6.83 31.76
CA ALA A 33 6.82 5.77 32.54
C ALA A 33 8.25 5.47 32.06
N GLU A 34 8.49 5.43 30.75
CA GLU A 34 9.81 5.23 30.15
C GLU A 34 10.76 6.39 30.45
N LYS A 35 10.26 7.63 30.31
CA LYS A 35 11.02 8.84 30.68
C LYS A 35 11.40 8.82 32.17
N LEU A 36 10.47 8.40 33.04
CA LEU A 36 10.73 8.26 34.47
C LEU A 36 11.72 7.13 34.79
N LEU A 37 11.66 6.01 34.06
CA LEU A 37 12.59 4.90 34.22
C LEU A 37 14.03 5.32 33.89
N LEU A 38 14.21 6.01 32.77
CA LEU A 38 15.51 6.57 32.37
C LEU A 38 16.04 7.63 33.34
N LEU A 39 15.15 8.41 33.95
CA LEU A 39 15.53 9.43 34.93
C LEU A 39 15.94 8.82 36.28
N ASN A 40 15.21 7.80 36.74
CA ASN A 40 15.46 7.14 38.02
C ASN A 40 16.70 6.23 37.96
N ASN A 41 16.94 5.61 36.80
CA ASN A 41 18.09 4.73 36.55
C ASN A 41 18.81 5.18 35.27
N PRO A 42 19.63 6.25 35.34
CA PRO A 42 20.33 6.78 34.17
C PRO A 42 21.37 5.76 33.68
N PRO A 43 21.21 5.23 32.45
CA PRO A 43 22.15 4.27 31.92
C PRO A 43 23.48 4.94 31.59
N LYS A 44 24.58 4.28 31.96
CA LYS A 44 25.95 4.78 31.75
C LYS A 44 26.65 4.12 30.57
N THR A 45 26.09 3.00 30.08
CA THR A 45 26.65 2.24 28.97
C THR A 45 25.62 2.00 27.85
N PRO A 46 26.05 1.83 26.59
CA PRO A 46 25.15 1.47 25.49
C PRO A 46 24.37 0.17 25.74
N LEU A 47 25.01 -0.80 26.41
CA LEU A 47 24.39 -2.07 26.81
C LEU A 47 23.22 -1.85 27.78
N GLU A 48 23.36 -0.96 28.75
CA GLU A 48 22.28 -0.61 29.68
C GLU A 48 21.12 0.09 28.98
N ILE A 49 21.39 0.96 28.00
CA ILE A 49 20.33 1.57 27.17
C ILE A 49 19.54 0.47 26.45
N GLN A 50 20.23 -0.50 25.86
CA GLN A 50 19.59 -1.59 25.15
C GLN A 50 18.72 -2.46 26.08
N LEU A 51 19.20 -2.75 27.29
CA LEU A 51 18.43 -3.47 28.30
C LEU A 51 17.19 -2.68 28.74
N VAL A 52 17.32 -1.38 29.01
CA VAL A 52 16.20 -0.53 29.42
C VAL A 52 15.16 -0.44 28.29
N VAL A 53 15.58 -0.26 27.04
CA VAL A 53 14.66 -0.23 25.89
C VAL A 53 13.96 -1.59 25.70
N GLN A 54 14.64 -2.71 25.97
CA GLN A 54 14.02 -4.04 25.93
C GLN A 54 12.97 -4.25 27.03
N THR A 55 13.05 -3.51 28.14
CA THR A 55 12.02 -3.53 29.19
C THR A 55 10.77 -2.70 28.87
N PHE A 56 10.80 -1.91 27.78
CA PHE A 56 9.64 -1.10 27.39
C PHE A 56 8.50 -1.99 26.92
N ASP A 57 7.29 -1.65 27.35
CA ASP A 57 6.08 -2.36 26.97
C ASP A 57 5.75 -2.02 25.51
N LYS A 58 5.92 -3.01 24.63
CA LYS A 58 5.66 -2.88 23.19
C LYS A 58 4.19 -2.55 22.90
N GLU A 59 3.27 -2.89 23.81
CA GLU A 59 1.83 -2.69 23.65
C GLU A 59 1.40 -1.27 24.06
N GLN A 60 2.20 -0.57 24.87
CA GLN A 60 1.96 0.81 25.30
C GLN A 60 2.68 1.86 24.45
N ALA A 61 3.18 1.48 23.28
CA ALA A 61 3.81 2.43 22.37
C ALA A 61 2.82 3.54 22.01
N VAL A 62 3.25 4.80 22.16
CA VAL A 62 2.43 5.99 21.84
C VAL A 62 1.89 5.93 20.40
N ALA A 63 2.65 5.35 19.48
CA ALA A 63 2.22 5.12 18.10
C ALA A 63 1.00 4.20 17.97
N ILE A 64 0.88 3.17 18.83
CA ILE A 64 -0.27 2.27 18.85
C ILE A 64 -1.49 2.99 19.41
N THR A 65 -1.32 3.80 20.46
CA THR A 65 -2.40 4.64 21.00
C THR A 65 -2.88 5.68 19.99
N GLU A 66 -1.97 6.38 19.32
CA GLU A 66 -2.27 7.35 18.26
C GLU A 66 -3.01 6.69 17.09
N ALA A 67 -2.54 5.52 16.62
CA ALA A 67 -3.19 4.77 15.56
C ALA A 67 -4.60 4.30 15.96
N ASN A 68 -4.76 3.75 17.17
CA ASN A 68 -6.06 3.30 17.66
C ASN A 68 -7.04 4.47 17.87
N ALA A 69 -6.55 5.63 18.31
CA ALA A 69 -7.37 6.84 18.41
C ALA A 69 -7.85 7.31 17.04
N ALA A 70 -6.99 7.28 16.01
CA ALA A 70 -7.36 7.61 14.63
C ALA A 70 -8.38 6.63 14.03
N ILE A 71 -8.25 5.33 14.33
CA ILE A 71 -9.19 4.29 13.90
C ILE A 71 -10.54 4.40 14.63
N SER A 72 -10.54 4.94 15.86
CA SER A 72 -11.75 5.16 16.65
C SER A 72 -12.61 6.34 16.17
N CYS A 73 -12.13 7.16 15.22
CA CYS A 73 -12.94 8.20 14.58
C CYS A 73 -14.10 7.57 13.80
N SER A 74 -15.32 8.08 14.01
CA SER A 74 -16.60 7.48 13.58
C SER A 74 -16.89 7.42 12.06
N GLY A 75 -15.88 7.61 11.21
CA GLY A 75 -16.00 7.47 9.75
C GLY A 75 -14.99 6.49 9.16
N VAL A 76 -13.82 6.33 9.79
CA VAL A 76 -12.68 5.58 9.23
C VAL A 76 -13.00 4.11 9.02
N SER A 77 -13.75 3.50 9.94
CA SER A 77 -14.17 2.10 9.78
C SER A 77 -15.14 1.91 8.61
N ALA A 78 -16.05 2.86 8.38
CA ALA A 78 -17.01 2.79 7.28
C ALA A 78 -16.31 3.02 5.93
N ASP A 79 -15.42 4.01 5.88
CA ASP A 79 -14.60 4.31 4.71
C ASP A 79 -13.65 3.15 4.38
N LEU A 80 -13.00 2.54 5.39
CA LEU A 80 -12.14 1.39 5.20
C LEU A 80 -12.92 0.15 4.73
N ALA A 81 -14.11 -0.08 5.28
CA ALA A 81 -14.98 -1.16 4.83
C ALA A 81 -15.44 -0.95 3.39
N TYR A 82 -15.79 0.29 3.01
CA TYR A 82 -16.13 0.65 1.64
C TYR A 82 -14.95 0.44 0.68
N VAL A 83 -13.76 0.92 1.05
CA VAL A 83 -12.54 0.76 0.24
C VAL A 83 -12.17 -0.71 0.10
N LYS A 84 -12.22 -1.47 1.18
CA LYS A 84 -11.91 -2.90 1.15
C LYS A 84 -12.89 -3.69 0.29
N SER A 85 -14.18 -3.34 0.35
CA SER A 85 -15.24 -4.02 -0.42
C SER A 85 -15.17 -3.71 -1.91
N ASN A 86 -14.89 -2.46 -2.29
CA ASN A 86 -14.94 -2.02 -3.70
C ASN A 86 -13.59 -2.04 -4.41
N PHE A 87 -12.48 -1.86 -3.69
CA PHE A 87 -11.14 -1.66 -4.28
C PHE A 87 -10.08 -2.64 -3.76
N GLY A 88 -10.46 -3.59 -2.90
CA GLY A 88 -9.53 -4.52 -2.26
C GLY A 88 -8.78 -5.47 -3.20
N ASN A 89 -9.31 -5.69 -4.41
CA ASN A 89 -8.74 -6.58 -5.43
C ASN A 89 -7.72 -5.87 -6.34
N LEU A 90 -7.80 -4.54 -6.46
CA LEU A 90 -6.96 -3.76 -7.37
C LEU A 90 -5.45 -3.94 -7.15
N PRO A 91 -4.91 -3.97 -5.91
CA PRO A 91 -3.47 -4.14 -5.72
C PRO A 91 -2.93 -5.46 -6.29
N GLY A 92 -3.70 -6.55 -6.15
CA GLY A 92 -3.33 -7.85 -6.69
C GLY A 92 -3.39 -7.88 -8.22
N GLU A 93 -4.41 -7.27 -8.79
CA GLU A 93 -4.60 -7.16 -10.25
C GLU A 93 -3.53 -6.27 -10.90
N ILE A 94 -3.19 -5.13 -10.29
CA ILE A 94 -2.10 -4.26 -10.75
C ILE A 94 -0.76 -5.00 -10.69
N THR A 95 -0.47 -5.66 -9.57
CA THR A 95 0.76 -6.46 -9.43
C THR A 95 0.85 -7.54 -10.51
N ALA A 96 -0.27 -8.19 -10.84
CA ALA A 96 -0.32 -9.18 -11.89
C ALA A 96 -0.07 -8.57 -13.28
N LEU A 97 -0.64 -7.40 -13.57
CA LEU A 97 -0.42 -6.66 -14.83
C LEU A 97 1.02 -6.15 -14.99
N GLU A 98 1.71 -5.85 -13.89
CA GLU A 98 3.11 -5.43 -13.89
C GLU A 98 4.10 -6.59 -14.08
N ALA A 99 3.64 -7.84 -14.05
CA ALA A 99 4.48 -9.01 -14.26
C ALA A 99 4.96 -9.10 -15.73
N ARG A 100 6.28 -9.29 -15.92
CA ARG A 100 6.94 -9.25 -17.24
C ARG A 100 6.52 -10.36 -18.20
N ASP A 101 6.03 -11.49 -17.69
CA ASP A 101 5.68 -12.68 -18.47
C ASP A 101 4.16 -12.95 -18.50
N LEU A 102 3.33 -11.92 -18.28
CA LEU A 102 1.88 -12.09 -18.31
C LEU A 102 1.38 -12.21 -19.76
N PRO A 103 0.75 -13.32 -20.16
CA PRO A 103 0.15 -13.44 -21.49
C PRO A 103 -0.92 -12.38 -21.70
N LEU A 104 -0.97 -11.80 -22.89
CA LEU A 104 -1.92 -10.74 -23.24
C LEU A 104 -3.38 -11.13 -22.97
N VAL A 105 -3.75 -12.38 -23.28
CA VAL A 105 -5.09 -12.93 -23.00
C VAL A 105 -5.43 -12.89 -21.50
N LYS A 106 -4.44 -13.08 -20.62
CA LYS A 106 -4.63 -12.96 -19.17
C LYS A 106 -4.70 -11.49 -18.75
N ALA A 107 -3.88 -10.62 -19.33
CA ALA A 107 -3.92 -9.18 -19.07
C ALA A 107 -5.29 -8.58 -19.43
N VAL A 108 -5.85 -8.92 -20.59
CA VAL A 108 -7.19 -8.47 -21.03
C VAL A 108 -8.29 -8.98 -20.08
N LYS A 109 -8.18 -10.22 -19.59
CA LYS A 109 -9.12 -10.75 -18.59
C LYS A 109 -9.06 -9.98 -17.28
N ILE A 110 -7.87 -9.62 -16.82
CA ILE A 110 -7.69 -8.82 -15.60
C ILE A 110 -8.29 -7.42 -15.79
N MET A 111 -8.00 -6.76 -16.92
CA MET A 111 -8.54 -5.43 -17.23
C MET A 111 -10.08 -5.41 -17.25
N ARG A 112 -10.70 -6.44 -17.83
CA ARG A 112 -12.17 -6.58 -17.84
C ARG A 112 -12.72 -6.79 -16.42
N GLY A 113 -12.05 -7.60 -15.61
CA GLY A 113 -12.43 -7.81 -14.21
C GLY A 113 -12.34 -6.52 -13.39
N ILE A 114 -11.30 -5.70 -13.60
CA ILE A 114 -11.18 -4.37 -12.99
C ILE A 114 -12.36 -3.48 -13.39
N GLU A 115 -12.69 -3.43 -14.68
CA GLU A 115 -13.79 -2.61 -15.19
C GLU A 115 -15.15 -3.04 -14.60
N GLU A 116 -15.45 -4.34 -14.58
CA GLU A 116 -16.66 -4.90 -13.98
C GLU A 116 -16.75 -4.57 -12.48
N ASN A 117 -15.64 -4.67 -11.74
CA ASN A 117 -15.57 -4.34 -10.32
C ASN A 117 -15.74 -2.84 -10.06
N LEU A 118 -15.12 -1.98 -10.88
CA LEU A 118 -15.24 -0.53 -10.75
C LEU A 118 -16.67 -0.06 -11.07
N ASN A 119 -17.34 -0.65 -12.06
CA ASN A 119 -18.73 -0.32 -12.41
C ASN A 119 -19.74 -0.71 -11.32
N GLN A 120 -19.37 -1.59 -10.39
CA GLN A 120 -20.19 -1.93 -9.22
C GLN A 120 -20.01 -0.94 -8.05
N ALA A 121 -18.98 -0.08 -8.09
CA ALA A 121 -18.73 0.90 -7.05
C ALA A 121 -19.81 1.99 -7.04
N SER A 122 -20.56 2.09 -5.95
CA SER A 122 -21.64 3.05 -5.77
C SER A 122 -21.21 4.26 -4.95
N GLY A 123 -21.74 5.45 -5.25
CA GLY A 123 -21.45 6.70 -4.53
C GLY A 123 -20.52 7.65 -5.29
N SER A 124 -20.42 8.90 -4.82
CA SER A 124 -19.70 9.97 -5.51
C SER A 124 -18.22 9.67 -5.75
N VAL A 125 -17.57 8.98 -4.81
CA VAL A 125 -16.16 8.57 -4.92
C VAL A 125 -16.00 7.45 -5.94
N GLY A 126 -16.88 6.44 -5.94
CA GLY A 126 -16.88 5.35 -6.92
C GLY A 126 -17.06 5.86 -8.35
N THR A 127 -18.06 6.72 -8.57
CA THR A 127 -18.30 7.36 -9.87
C THR A 127 -17.08 8.15 -10.36
N ALA A 128 -16.46 8.95 -9.49
CA ALA A 128 -15.27 9.72 -9.86
C ALA A 128 -14.07 8.83 -10.27
N ILE A 129 -13.93 7.66 -9.64
CA ILE A 129 -12.88 6.68 -9.96
C ILE A 129 -13.18 6.00 -11.31
N VAL A 130 -14.42 5.57 -11.55
CA VAL A 130 -14.86 5.01 -12.83
C VAL A 130 -14.64 6.01 -13.96
N ASP A 131 -15.05 7.26 -13.77
CA ASP A 131 -14.85 8.33 -14.75
C ASP A 131 -13.36 8.58 -15.04
N LYS A 132 -12.51 8.47 -14.02
CA LYS A 132 -11.05 8.60 -14.20
C LYS A 132 -10.47 7.40 -14.94
N PHE A 133 -10.92 6.19 -14.64
CA PHE A 133 -10.51 4.96 -15.31
C PHE A 133 -10.89 5.01 -16.79
N ASN A 134 -12.15 5.30 -17.09
CA ASN A 134 -12.67 5.42 -18.46
C ASN A 134 -11.97 6.54 -19.23
N ARG A 135 -11.70 7.69 -18.60
CA ARG A 135 -10.87 8.74 -19.23
C ARG A 135 -9.44 8.27 -19.49
N SER A 136 -8.85 7.45 -18.62
CA SER A 136 -7.48 6.97 -18.80
C SER A 136 -7.37 5.94 -19.93
N ILE A 137 -8.44 5.17 -20.17
CA ILE A 137 -8.57 4.29 -21.33
C ILE A 137 -8.83 5.11 -22.59
N ALA A 138 -9.81 6.03 -22.56
CA ALA A 138 -10.21 6.84 -23.71
C ALA A 138 -9.14 7.87 -24.14
N ALA A 139 -8.34 8.39 -23.22
CA ALA A 139 -7.24 9.31 -23.50
C ALA A 139 -6.02 8.62 -24.12
N LYS A 140 -6.10 7.31 -24.40
CA LYS A 140 -5.08 6.53 -25.11
C LYS A 140 -5.66 5.98 -26.42
N PRO A 141 -5.71 6.81 -27.49
CA PRO A 141 -6.28 6.43 -28.79
C PRO A 141 -5.69 5.16 -29.40
N TRP A 142 -4.42 4.86 -29.10
CA TRP A 142 -3.71 3.70 -29.65
C TRP A 142 -4.24 2.34 -29.17
N ILE A 143 -5.09 2.27 -28.14
CA ILE A 143 -5.67 0.99 -27.67
C ILE A 143 -6.78 0.49 -28.62
N VAL A 144 -7.43 1.40 -29.37
CA VAL A 144 -8.49 1.06 -30.32
C VAL A 144 -7.96 1.07 -31.75
N GLU A 145 -7.12 2.05 -32.11
CA GLU A 145 -6.59 2.16 -33.49
C GLU A 145 -5.50 1.12 -33.82
N GLU A 146 -4.73 0.61 -32.85
CA GLU A 146 -3.73 -0.43 -33.16
C GLU A 146 -4.35 -1.77 -33.61
N SER A 147 -5.62 -2.07 -33.34
CA SER A 147 -6.18 -3.34 -33.86
C SER A 147 -6.64 -3.25 -35.32
N GLU A 148 -7.02 -2.06 -35.80
CA GLU A 148 -7.51 -1.86 -37.17
C GLU A 148 -6.42 -1.33 -38.12
N GLU A 149 -5.41 -0.60 -37.65
CA GLU A 149 -4.31 -0.08 -38.50
C GLU A 149 -3.06 -0.98 -38.57
N ARG A 150 -2.98 -2.08 -37.81
CA ARG A 150 -1.73 -2.88 -37.73
C ARG A 150 -1.45 -3.79 -38.91
N LEU A 151 -2.43 -4.04 -39.78
CA LEU A 151 -2.26 -4.81 -41.01
C LEU A 151 -3.02 -4.08 -42.11
N SER A 152 -2.32 -3.59 -43.14
CA SER A 152 -3.02 -3.13 -44.34
C SER A 152 -3.76 -4.30 -44.98
N ASP A 153 -4.78 -4.03 -45.79
CA ASP A 153 -5.51 -5.07 -46.53
C ASP A 153 -4.55 -5.96 -47.33
N GLU A 154 -3.44 -5.40 -47.84
CA GLU A 154 -2.40 -6.19 -48.50
C GLU A 154 -1.65 -7.12 -47.54
N GLN A 155 -1.33 -6.67 -46.32
CA GLN A 155 -0.65 -7.50 -45.31
C GLN A 155 -1.55 -8.60 -44.75
N VAL A 156 -2.86 -8.35 -44.69
CA VAL A 156 -3.87 -9.37 -44.36
C VAL A 156 -3.92 -10.44 -45.44
N GLU A 157 -3.91 -10.04 -46.71
CA GLU A 157 -3.91 -10.96 -47.86
C GLU A 157 -2.61 -11.79 -47.94
N GLU A 158 -1.45 -11.18 -47.67
CA GLU A 158 -0.17 -11.88 -47.59
C GLU A 158 -0.14 -12.92 -46.45
N LEU A 159 -0.71 -12.58 -45.28
CA LEU A 159 -0.84 -13.52 -44.17
C LEU A 159 -1.81 -14.67 -44.49
N LEU A 160 -2.92 -14.38 -45.17
CA LEU A 160 -3.85 -15.40 -45.68
C LEU A 160 -3.15 -16.37 -46.64
N GLN A 161 -2.35 -15.86 -47.57
CA GLN A 161 -1.56 -16.68 -48.49
C GLN A 161 -0.50 -17.52 -47.76
N LEU A 162 0.16 -16.95 -46.74
CA LEU A 162 1.13 -17.68 -45.93
C LEU A 162 0.47 -18.82 -45.13
N VAL A 163 -0.69 -18.57 -44.51
CA VAL A 163 -1.45 -19.58 -43.76
C VAL A 163 -1.94 -20.71 -44.66
N HIS A 164 -2.42 -20.39 -45.87
CA HIS A 164 -2.77 -21.40 -46.88
C HIS A 164 -1.55 -22.20 -47.36
N SER A 165 -0.38 -21.55 -47.52
CA SER A 165 0.86 -22.22 -47.93
C SER A 165 1.46 -23.15 -46.85
N CYS A 166 1.13 -22.91 -45.59
CA CYS A 166 1.55 -23.71 -44.45
C CYS A 166 0.61 -24.90 -44.14
N GLU A 167 -0.43 -25.13 -44.95
CA GLU A 167 -1.43 -26.21 -44.77
C GLU A 167 -2.07 -26.26 -43.37
N LEU A 168 -2.17 -25.12 -42.67
CA LEU A 168 -2.70 -25.06 -41.29
C LEU A 168 -4.23 -25.15 -41.21
N ILE A 169 -4.92 -25.02 -42.36
CA ILE A 169 -6.37 -25.21 -42.49
C ILE A 169 -6.57 -26.15 -43.69
N PRO A 170 -7.28 -27.28 -43.54
CA PRO A 170 -7.63 -28.10 -44.70
C PRO A 170 -8.53 -27.26 -45.63
N ASN A 171 -8.22 -27.27 -46.93
CA ASN A 171 -9.05 -26.64 -47.96
C ASN A 171 -10.48 -27.19 -47.86
N GLU A 172 -11.38 -26.43 -47.23
CA GLU A 172 -12.81 -26.62 -47.43
C GLU A 172 -13.11 -26.10 -48.84
N ALA A 173 -13.03 -27.02 -49.81
CA ALA A 173 -13.61 -26.78 -51.12
C ALA A 173 -15.11 -26.52 -50.92
N GLU A 174 -15.55 -25.31 -51.22
CA GLU A 174 -16.96 -24.98 -51.29
C GLU A 174 -17.64 -25.91 -52.31
N PRO A 175 -18.75 -26.59 -51.96
CA PRO A 175 -19.52 -27.33 -52.94
C PRO A 175 -20.39 -26.36 -53.76
N GLU A 176 -20.27 -26.50 -55.08
CA GLU A 176 -21.14 -25.91 -56.13
C GLU A 176 -22.64 -26.16 -55.90
#